data_AF-A0A560E594-F1
#
_entry.id   AF-A0A560E594-F1
#
_cell.length_a   1.000
_cell.length_b   1.000
_cell.length_c   1.000
_cell.angle_alpha   90.00
_cell.angle_beta   90.00
_cell.angle_gamma   90.00
#
_symmetry.space_group_name_H-M   'P 1'
#
loop_
_entity.id
_entity.type
_entity.pdbx_description
1 polymer ?
#
loop_
_entity_poly.entity_id
_entity_poly.type
_entity_poly.pdbx_seq_one_letter_code
_entity_poly.pdbx_strand_id
1 'polypeptide(L)'
;MPRPSLLDASRYRTIFARNTRKVVVYITTGLALGFTALQVRDVTVVPVITGTASEVIWRGALIAYFWCWRFGCIRDTDIQELAYVSMPNKGQWPFRSYGIVGLLIAVAVVLVATQGSVFWFSIALTSFFILDHLGWRHLVAVLADEGEKSGTAFREKREYFALEKLRLVRQQIQGNWKWWRLGAGAMIVVIIDAFAFVPAFRSLVTAQVVAQKIGLPPGEAETFVYSVLVLSFVVVMEVWHYWIRLKTWISLDCLDELGESYILRRKPGTALHEV
;
A
#
# COMPACT_ATOMS: atom_id res chain seq x y z
N MET A 1 -29.90 23.03 -2.07
CA MET A 1 -29.18 22.92 -0.78
C MET A 1 -28.13 24.03 -0.73
N PRO A 2 -28.00 24.77 0.38
CA PRO A 2 -26.99 25.83 0.51
C PRO A 2 -25.57 25.24 0.41
N ARG A 3 -24.67 25.93 -0.29
CA ARG A 3 -23.24 25.54 -0.36
C ARG A 3 -22.62 25.77 1.04
N PRO A 4 -21.87 24.80 1.60
CA PRO A 4 -21.17 24.99 2.87
C PRO A 4 -20.17 26.16 2.75
N SER A 5 -19.98 26.90 3.84
CA SER A 5 -19.01 28.00 3.85
C SER A 5 -17.58 27.45 3.69
N LEU A 6 -16.64 28.27 3.21
CA LEU A 6 -15.23 27.87 3.10
C LEU A 6 -14.62 27.44 4.45
N LEU A 7 -15.09 28.06 5.55
CA LEU A 7 -14.71 27.71 6.91
C LEU A 7 -15.22 26.31 7.30
N ASP A 8 -16.41 25.93 6.83
CA ASP A 8 -16.94 24.59 7.07
C ASP A 8 -16.15 23.54 6.29
N ALA A 9 -15.79 23.82 5.04
CA ALA A 9 -15.02 22.90 4.19
C ALA A 9 -13.64 22.60 4.78
N SER A 10 -12.90 23.64 5.21
CA SER A 10 -11.58 23.45 5.84
C SER A 10 -11.69 22.68 7.16
N ARG A 11 -12.71 22.98 7.98
CA ARG A 11 -12.98 22.26 9.22
C ARG A 11 -13.27 20.77 8.97
N TYR A 12 -14.15 20.44 8.03
CA TYR A 12 -14.48 19.04 7.71
C TYR A 12 -13.28 18.27 7.18
N ARG A 13 -12.44 18.90 6.36
CA ARG A 13 -11.19 18.30 5.88
C ARG A 13 -10.26 17.94 7.04
N THR A 14 -10.00 18.89 7.94
CA THR A 14 -9.11 18.66 9.09
C THR A 14 -9.69 17.61 10.05
N ILE A 15 -11.01 17.59 10.26
CA ILE A 15 -11.67 16.55 11.07
C ILE A 15 -11.49 15.17 10.42
N PHE A 16 -11.75 15.04 9.11
CA PHE A 16 -11.55 13.80 8.38
C PHE A 16 -10.12 13.32 8.47
N ALA A 17 -9.15 14.15 8.13
CA ALA A 17 -7.74 13.77 8.11
C ALA A 17 -7.28 13.32 9.50
N ARG A 18 -7.66 14.04 10.57
CA ARG A 18 -7.36 13.64 11.95
C ARG A 18 -8.01 12.32 12.33
N ASN A 19 -9.27 12.10 11.99
CA ASN A 19 -9.99 10.86 12.30
C ASN A 19 -9.41 9.68 11.50
N THR A 20 -9.21 9.84 10.20
CA THR A 20 -8.54 8.88 9.31
C THR A 20 -7.17 8.53 9.86
N ARG A 21 -6.33 9.52 10.19
CA ARG A 21 -4.99 9.31 10.76
C ARG A 21 -5.07 8.53 12.06
N LYS A 22 -5.98 8.87 12.97
CA LYS A 22 -6.18 8.11 14.22
C LYS A 22 -6.54 6.65 13.94
N VAL A 23 -7.58 6.41 13.13
CA VAL A 23 -8.05 5.05 12.79
C VAL A 23 -6.93 4.24 12.13
N VAL A 24 -6.28 4.80 11.11
CA VAL A 24 -5.16 4.18 10.41
C VAL A 24 -4.02 3.89 11.38
N VAL A 25 -3.60 4.85 12.21
CA VAL A 25 -2.50 4.66 13.17
C VAL A 25 -2.84 3.56 14.17
N TYR A 26 -4.02 3.55 14.78
CA TYR A 26 -4.38 2.51 15.76
C TYR A 26 -4.42 1.13 15.12
N ILE A 27 -5.09 0.99 13.97
CA ILE A 27 -5.22 -0.29 13.26
C ILE A 27 -3.84 -0.77 12.80
N THR A 28 -3.11 0.05 12.05
CA THR A 28 -1.83 -0.37 11.45
C THR A 28 -0.74 -0.57 12.50
N THR A 29 -0.73 0.21 13.59
CA THR A 29 0.20 -0.01 14.71
C THR A 29 -0.16 -1.27 15.48
N GLY A 30 -1.45 -1.50 15.76
CA GLY A 30 -1.93 -2.72 16.41
C GLY A 30 -1.56 -3.96 15.61
N LEU A 31 -1.76 -3.93 14.29
CA LEU A 31 -1.32 -5.00 13.38
C LEU A 31 0.20 -5.15 13.40
N ALA A 32 0.97 -4.08 13.15
CA ALA A 32 2.43 -4.17 13.07
C ALA A 32 3.05 -4.67 14.37
N LEU A 33 2.60 -4.18 15.53
CA LEU A 33 3.08 -4.63 16.84
C LEU A 33 2.61 -6.05 17.15
N GLY A 34 1.34 -6.36 16.94
CA GLY A 34 0.77 -7.69 17.17
C GLY A 34 1.49 -8.74 16.33
N PHE A 35 1.73 -8.45 15.05
CA PHE A 35 2.51 -9.32 14.18
C PHE A 35 3.95 -9.42 14.60
N THR A 36 4.64 -8.31 14.89
CA THR A 36 6.02 -8.37 15.36
C THR A 36 6.13 -9.24 16.62
N ALA A 37 5.20 -9.09 17.58
CA ALA A 37 5.17 -9.90 18.80
C ALA A 37 4.94 -11.39 18.50
N LEU A 38 3.95 -11.72 17.66
CA LEU A 38 3.68 -13.11 17.24
C LEU A 38 4.86 -13.73 16.49
N GLN A 39 5.58 -12.93 15.70
CA GLN A 39 6.70 -13.40 14.91
C GLN A 39 7.99 -13.53 15.70
N VAL A 40 8.18 -12.77 16.77
CA VAL A 40 9.41 -12.83 17.58
C VAL A 40 9.30 -13.87 18.69
N ARG A 41 8.10 -14.18 19.20
CA ARG A 41 7.92 -15.06 20.36
C ARG A 41 8.51 -16.46 20.18
N ASP A 42 8.51 -16.97 18.94
CA ASP A 42 8.94 -18.34 18.62
C ASP A 42 10.37 -18.38 18.03
N VAL A 43 11.07 -17.23 17.93
CA VAL A 43 12.43 -17.17 17.37
C VAL A 43 13.46 -17.44 18.48
N THR A 44 14.06 -18.63 18.47
CA THR A 44 15.23 -18.92 19.30
C THR A 44 16.45 -18.17 18.75
N VAL A 45 17.08 -17.31 19.57
CA VAL A 45 18.20 -16.43 19.18
C VAL A 45 19.48 -17.18 18.73
N VAL A 46 19.49 -18.51 18.83
CA VAL A 46 20.65 -19.38 18.63
C VAL A 46 20.28 -20.43 17.58
N PRO A 47 20.89 -20.53 16.37
CA PRO A 47 21.79 -19.63 15.62
C PRO A 47 21.27 -19.28 14.19
N VAL A 48 21.62 -18.09 13.69
CA VAL A 48 21.22 -17.50 12.38
C VAL A 48 21.75 -18.26 11.12
N ILE A 49 22.49 -19.35 11.31
CA ILE A 49 23.24 -20.03 10.23
C ILE A 49 22.67 -21.42 9.89
N THR A 50 21.79 -22.00 10.72
CA THR A 50 21.22 -23.35 10.49
C THR A 50 19.70 -23.31 10.58
N GLY A 51 18.97 -23.61 9.50
CA GLY A 51 17.50 -23.77 9.44
C GLY A 51 16.61 -22.57 9.73
N THR A 52 17.02 -21.73 10.67
CA THR A 52 16.36 -20.49 11.08
C THR A 52 16.40 -19.42 10.01
N ALA A 53 17.32 -19.48 9.04
CA ALA A 53 17.48 -18.44 8.03
C ALA A 53 16.21 -18.26 7.17
N SER A 54 15.59 -19.35 6.71
CA SER A 54 14.35 -19.30 5.91
C SER A 54 13.19 -18.69 6.70
N GLU A 55 13.04 -19.13 7.95
CA GLU A 55 12.01 -18.62 8.85
C GLU A 55 12.24 -17.14 9.17
N VAL A 56 13.48 -16.73 9.47
CA VAL A 56 13.85 -15.33 9.70
C VAL A 56 13.57 -14.48 8.46
N ILE A 57 13.90 -14.97 7.25
CA ILE A 57 13.62 -14.28 5.99
C ILE A 57 12.11 -14.07 5.82
N TRP A 58 11.32 -15.12 5.97
CA TRP A 58 9.87 -15.04 5.80
C TRP A 58 9.24 -14.13 6.85
N ARG A 59 9.51 -14.36 8.13
CA ARG A 59 8.97 -13.56 9.23
C ARG A 59 9.41 -12.10 9.12
N GLY A 60 10.69 -11.88 8.79
CA GLY A 60 11.25 -10.55 8.54
C GLY A 60 10.57 -9.83 7.37
N ALA A 61 10.30 -10.54 6.27
CA ALA A 61 9.56 -9.98 5.13
C ALA A 61 8.14 -9.53 5.54
N LEU A 62 7.43 -10.34 6.33
CA LEU A 62 6.09 -9.97 6.82
C LEU A 62 6.12 -8.79 7.79
N ILE A 63 7.07 -8.75 8.72
CA ILE A 63 7.25 -7.62 9.63
C ILE A 63 7.51 -6.36 8.79
N ALA A 64 8.48 -6.40 7.88
CA ALA A 64 8.80 -5.28 7.00
C ALA A 64 7.55 -4.84 6.20
N TYR A 65 6.80 -5.79 5.66
CA TYR A 65 5.56 -5.51 4.92
C TYR A 65 4.53 -4.73 5.74
N PHE A 66 4.21 -5.16 6.96
CA PHE A 66 3.23 -4.47 7.80
C PHE A 66 3.70 -3.09 8.27
N TRP A 67 5.00 -2.93 8.55
CA TRP A 67 5.57 -1.62 8.88
C TRP A 67 5.54 -0.68 7.68
N CYS A 68 5.88 -1.17 6.48
CA CYS A 68 5.74 -0.43 5.23
C CYS A 68 4.29 0.04 5.00
N TRP A 69 3.31 -0.81 5.31
CA TRP A 69 1.90 -0.45 5.22
C TRP A 69 1.53 0.65 6.23
N ARG A 70 1.96 0.53 7.50
CA ARG A 70 1.74 1.56 8.53
C ARG A 70 2.27 2.93 8.11
N PHE A 71 3.57 3.02 7.80
CA PHE A 71 4.20 4.28 7.44
C PHE A 71 3.62 4.83 6.13
N GLY A 72 3.33 3.94 5.18
CA GLY A 72 2.67 4.27 3.93
C GLY A 72 1.31 4.93 4.10
N CYS A 73 0.40 4.33 4.88
CA CYS A 73 -0.95 4.84 5.06
C CYS A 73 -0.99 6.19 5.80
N ILE A 74 -0.08 6.41 6.76
CA ILE A 74 0.05 7.70 7.44
C ILE A 74 0.43 8.78 6.42
N ARG A 75 1.48 8.53 5.64
CA ARG A 75 1.96 9.47 4.64
C ARG A 75 0.94 9.72 3.53
N ASP A 76 0.22 8.69 3.09
CA ASP A 76 -0.85 8.84 2.10
C ASP A 76 -1.98 9.73 2.63
N THR A 77 -2.31 9.63 3.93
CA THR A 77 -3.31 10.49 4.57
C THR A 77 -2.85 11.94 4.62
N ASP A 78 -1.58 12.19 4.94
CA ASP A 78 -0.99 13.53 4.99
C ASP A 78 -0.98 14.17 3.60
N ILE A 79 -0.56 13.42 2.58
CA ILE A 79 -0.57 13.87 1.18
C ILE A 79 -2.00 14.20 0.71
N GLN A 80 -2.98 13.38 1.07
CA GLN A 80 -4.38 13.64 0.73
C GLN A 80 -4.94 14.88 1.45
N GLU A 81 -4.58 15.11 2.71
CA GLU A 81 -4.99 16.32 3.45
C GLU A 81 -4.51 17.61 2.76
N LEU A 82 -3.32 17.58 2.15
CA LEU A 82 -2.73 18.72 1.44
C LEU A 82 -3.43 19.03 0.10
N ALA A 83 -3.93 18.02 -0.61
CA ALA A 83 -4.41 18.17 -1.98
C ALA A 83 -5.91 18.42 -2.12
N TYR A 84 -6.75 17.86 -1.24
CA TYR A 84 -8.21 17.96 -1.37
C TYR A 84 -8.77 19.20 -0.65
N VAL A 85 -9.82 19.82 -1.21
CA VAL A 85 -10.56 20.93 -0.59
C VAL A 85 -11.66 20.40 0.34
N SER A 86 -12.28 19.28 -0.04
CA SER A 86 -13.33 18.60 0.70
C SER A 86 -13.04 17.11 0.80
N MET A 87 -13.68 16.46 1.77
CA MET A 87 -13.58 15.03 2.03
C MET A 87 -14.98 14.40 1.98
N PRO A 88 -15.09 13.12 1.59
CA PRO A 88 -16.39 12.46 1.42
C PRO A 88 -17.19 12.44 2.73
N ASN A 89 -18.52 12.41 2.62
CA ASN A 89 -19.47 12.31 3.74
C ASN A 89 -19.22 13.31 4.88
N LYS A 90 -18.93 14.58 4.56
CA LYS A 90 -18.65 15.65 5.56
C LYS A 90 -17.51 15.29 6.51
N GLY A 91 -16.53 14.56 5.99
CA GLY A 91 -15.38 14.12 6.76
C GLY A 91 -15.61 12.89 7.62
N GLN A 92 -16.48 11.97 7.17
CA GLN A 92 -16.62 10.63 7.72
C GLN A 92 -16.32 9.56 6.67
N TRP A 93 -15.85 8.41 7.11
CA TRP A 93 -15.68 7.27 6.21
C TRP A 93 -17.05 6.70 5.84
N PRO A 94 -17.30 6.36 4.56
CA PRO A 94 -18.44 5.54 4.19
C PRO A 94 -18.45 4.23 5.01
N PHE A 95 -19.62 3.78 5.47
CA PHE A 95 -19.73 2.54 6.25
C PHE A 95 -19.06 1.34 5.55
N ARG A 96 -19.19 1.27 4.22
CA ARG A 96 -18.54 0.24 3.38
C ARG A 96 -17.01 0.22 3.51
N SER A 97 -16.37 1.36 3.72
CA SER A 97 -14.92 1.45 3.89
C SER A 97 -14.45 0.76 5.17
N TYR A 98 -15.22 0.84 6.26
CA TYR A 98 -14.93 0.09 7.49
C TYR A 98 -15.03 -1.41 7.26
N GLY A 99 -16.04 -1.87 6.50
CA GLY A 99 -16.19 -3.28 6.13
C GLY A 99 -14.99 -3.82 5.35
N ILE A 100 -14.51 -3.07 4.35
CA ILE A 100 -13.32 -3.46 3.57
C ILE A 100 -12.07 -3.54 4.44
N VAL A 101 -11.84 -2.54 5.31
CA VAL A 101 -10.70 -2.56 6.24
C VAL A 101 -10.81 -3.71 7.23
N GLY A 102 -12.00 -3.99 7.77
CA GLY A 102 -12.23 -5.15 8.64
C GLY A 102 -11.92 -6.48 7.95
N LEU A 103 -12.32 -6.63 6.68
CA LEU A 103 -12.04 -7.82 5.89
C LEU A 103 -10.54 -7.96 5.59
N LEU A 104 -9.85 -6.86 5.24
CA LEU A 104 -8.38 -6.86 5.06
C LEU A 104 -7.66 -7.27 6.35
N ILE A 105 -8.09 -6.76 7.50
CA ILE A 105 -7.55 -7.15 8.81
C ILE A 105 -7.76 -8.65 9.05
N ALA A 106 -8.96 -9.16 8.82
CA ALA A 106 -9.27 -10.56 9.03
C ALA A 106 -8.37 -11.47 8.16
N VAL A 107 -8.19 -11.14 6.89
CA VAL A 107 -7.31 -11.92 6.01
C VAL A 107 -5.84 -11.76 6.38
N ALA A 108 -5.39 -10.59 6.84
CA ALA A 108 -4.04 -10.41 7.38
C ALA A 108 -3.79 -11.31 8.61
N VAL A 109 -4.78 -11.45 9.49
CA VAL A 109 -4.69 -12.37 10.64
C VAL A 109 -4.60 -13.82 10.18
N VAL A 110 -5.40 -14.24 9.20
CA VAL A 110 -5.31 -15.59 8.61
C VAL A 110 -3.95 -15.82 7.97
N LEU A 111 -3.40 -14.83 7.25
CA LEU A 111 -2.10 -14.91 6.61
C LEU A 111 -0.99 -15.21 7.62
N VAL A 112 -1.04 -14.64 8.82
CA VAL A 112 -0.07 -14.99 9.87
C VAL A 112 -0.39 -16.28 10.59
N ALA A 113 -1.67 -16.58 10.85
CA ALA A 113 -2.06 -17.85 11.46
C ALA A 113 -1.64 -19.05 10.60
N THR A 114 -1.48 -18.86 9.29
CA THR A 114 -1.17 -19.90 8.30
C THR A 114 0.32 -19.98 7.92
N GLN A 115 1.20 -19.20 8.57
CA GLN A 115 2.63 -19.14 8.24
C GLN A 115 3.38 -20.49 8.33
N GLY A 116 2.86 -21.47 9.06
CA GLY A 116 3.44 -22.81 9.13
C GLY A 116 3.07 -23.70 7.94
N SER A 117 2.21 -23.24 7.03
CA SER A 117 1.69 -24.04 5.92
C SER A 117 1.77 -23.26 4.61
N VAL A 118 2.64 -23.71 3.71
CA VAL A 118 2.79 -23.18 2.34
C VAL A 118 1.44 -23.10 1.63
N PHE A 119 0.63 -24.15 1.74
CA PHE A 119 -0.68 -24.25 1.10
C PHE A 119 -1.64 -23.16 1.61
N TRP A 120 -1.90 -23.11 2.92
CA TRP A 120 -2.86 -22.17 3.49
C TRP A 120 -2.39 -20.73 3.41
N PHE A 121 -1.08 -20.51 3.54
CA PHE A 121 -0.50 -19.18 3.37
C PHE A 121 -0.67 -18.67 1.94
N SER A 122 -0.47 -19.52 0.92
CA SER A 122 -0.66 -19.11 -0.48
C SER A 122 -2.10 -18.66 -0.74
N ILE A 123 -3.09 -19.43 -0.25
CA ILE A 123 -4.51 -19.04 -0.32
C ILE A 123 -4.75 -17.70 0.38
N ALA A 124 -4.20 -17.51 1.57
CA ALA A 124 -4.36 -16.29 2.34
C ALA A 124 -3.70 -15.08 1.65
N LEU A 125 -2.50 -15.25 1.09
CA LEU A 125 -1.77 -14.24 0.34
C LEU A 125 -2.52 -13.82 -0.93
N THR A 126 -2.99 -14.79 -1.72
CA THR A 126 -3.78 -14.53 -2.93
C THR A 126 -5.08 -13.81 -2.59
N SER A 127 -5.77 -14.23 -1.53
CA SER A 127 -6.97 -13.56 -1.03
C SER A 127 -6.67 -12.13 -0.57
N PHE A 128 -5.58 -11.93 0.18
CA PHE A 128 -5.15 -10.63 0.65
C PHE A 128 -4.84 -9.69 -0.52
N PHE A 129 -4.12 -10.18 -1.52
CA PHE A 129 -3.76 -9.43 -2.72
C PHE A 129 -4.98 -8.98 -3.53
N ILE A 130 -5.97 -9.87 -3.72
CA ILE A 130 -7.24 -9.54 -4.39
C ILE A 130 -7.97 -8.46 -3.59
N LEU A 131 -8.08 -8.62 -2.27
CA LEU A 131 -8.78 -7.67 -1.41
C LEU A 131 -8.09 -6.31 -1.34
N ASP A 132 -6.74 -6.26 -1.33
CA ASP A 132 -5.98 -5.01 -1.39
C ASP A 132 -6.33 -4.24 -2.68
N HIS A 133 -6.39 -4.95 -3.80
CA HIS A 133 -6.78 -4.36 -5.07
C HIS A 133 -8.24 -3.87 -5.08
N LEU A 134 -9.19 -4.68 -4.58
CA LEU A 134 -10.59 -4.28 -4.47
C LEU A 134 -10.75 -3.07 -3.54
N GLY A 135 -10.02 -3.05 -2.43
CA GLY A 135 -9.98 -1.93 -1.50
C GLY A 135 -9.45 -0.66 -2.15
N TRP A 136 -8.40 -0.77 -2.97
CA TRP A 136 -7.91 0.34 -3.78
C TRP A 136 -8.95 0.84 -4.79
N ARG A 137 -9.62 -0.05 -5.54
CA ARG A 137 -10.67 0.33 -6.50
C ARG A 137 -11.82 1.06 -5.81
N HIS A 138 -12.24 0.58 -4.65
CA HIS A 138 -13.23 1.25 -3.81
C HIS A 138 -12.77 2.63 -3.36
N LEU A 139 -11.52 2.75 -2.87
CA LEU A 139 -10.94 4.03 -2.46
C LEU A 139 -10.92 5.03 -3.64
N VAL A 140 -10.50 4.60 -4.83
CA VAL A 140 -10.50 5.43 -6.04
C VAL A 140 -11.91 5.93 -6.37
N ALA A 141 -12.91 5.05 -6.32
CA ALA A 141 -14.30 5.42 -6.58
C ALA A 141 -14.82 6.44 -5.57
N VAL A 142 -14.50 6.27 -4.28
CA VAL A 142 -14.91 7.20 -3.21
C VAL A 142 -14.23 8.57 -3.34
N LEU A 143 -12.98 8.62 -3.80
CA LEU A 143 -12.21 9.86 -3.90
C LEU A 143 -12.39 10.59 -5.25
N ALA A 144 -12.88 9.93 -6.29
CA ALA A 144 -13.00 10.50 -7.62
C ALA A 144 -13.84 11.80 -7.63
N ASP A 145 -15.02 11.75 -7.01
CA ASP A 145 -15.93 12.90 -6.95
C ASP A 145 -15.34 14.08 -6.18
N GLU A 146 -14.64 13.81 -5.08
CA GLU A 146 -13.99 14.85 -4.27
C GLU A 146 -12.78 15.46 -4.98
N GLY A 147 -12.10 14.67 -5.82
CA GLY A 147 -11.05 15.16 -6.70
C GLY A 147 -11.59 16.16 -7.71
N GLU A 148 -12.70 15.85 -8.36
CA GLU A 148 -13.29 16.74 -9.37
C GLU A 148 -13.84 18.03 -8.76
N LYS A 149 -14.49 17.93 -7.60
CA LYS A 149 -14.94 19.12 -6.83
C LYS A 149 -13.77 20.00 -6.43
N SER A 150 -12.69 19.41 -5.91
CA SER A 150 -11.48 20.14 -5.54
C SER A 150 -10.84 20.82 -6.75
N GLY A 151 -10.75 20.11 -7.88
CA GLY A 151 -10.21 20.65 -9.13
C GLY A 151 -11.02 21.83 -9.66
N THR A 152 -12.35 21.73 -9.62
CA THR A 152 -13.23 22.83 -10.02
C THR A 152 -13.07 24.04 -9.11
N ALA A 153 -13.03 23.84 -7.79
CA ALA A 153 -12.81 24.92 -6.83
C ALA A 153 -11.47 25.65 -7.05
N PHE A 154 -10.38 24.91 -7.30
CA PHE A 154 -9.08 25.50 -7.59
C PHE A 154 -9.05 26.27 -8.92
N ARG A 155 -9.75 25.77 -9.95
CA ARG A 155 -9.88 26.47 -11.25
C ARG A 155 -10.65 27.78 -11.11
N GLU A 156 -11.77 27.78 -10.39
CA GLU A 156 -12.58 28.98 -10.14
C GLU A 156 -11.77 30.07 -9.41
N LYS A 157 -10.97 29.67 -8.42
CA LYS A 157 -10.11 30.59 -7.65
C LYS A 157 -8.79 30.93 -8.32
N ARG A 158 -8.47 30.31 -9.46
CA ARG A 158 -7.19 30.44 -10.17
C ARG A 158 -5.97 30.05 -9.31
N GLU A 159 -6.16 29.06 -8.43
CA GLU A 159 -5.11 28.50 -7.55
C GLU A 159 -4.34 27.40 -8.29
N TYR A 160 -3.53 27.78 -9.28
CA TYR A 160 -2.89 26.81 -10.18
C TYR A 160 -1.88 25.87 -9.51
N PHE A 161 -1.16 26.33 -8.48
CA PHE A 161 -0.29 25.44 -7.69
C PHE A 161 -1.09 24.34 -6.98
N ALA A 162 -2.24 24.68 -6.38
CA ALA A 162 -3.10 23.71 -5.72
C ALA A 162 -3.70 22.70 -6.71
N LEU A 163 -4.05 23.15 -7.92
CA LEU A 163 -4.49 22.27 -9.01
C LEU A 163 -3.39 21.26 -9.39
N GLU A 164 -2.14 21.69 -9.46
CA GLU A 164 -1.01 20.84 -9.80
C GLU A 164 -0.70 19.82 -8.69
N LYS A 165 -0.79 20.23 -7.42
CA LYS A 165 -0.71 19.31 -6.28
C LYS A 165 -1.80 18.24 -6.33
N LEU A 166 -3.04 18.65 -6.61
CA LEU A 166 -4.15 17.72 -6.78
C LEU A 166 -3.90 16.73 -7.93
N ARG A 167 -3.34 17.19 -9.05
CA ARG A 167 -2.95 16.32 -10.17
C ARG A 167 -1.92 15.27 -9.75
N LEU A 168 -0.88 15.67 -9.03
CA LEU A 168 0.15 14.75 -8.52
C LEU A 168 -0.43 13.71 -7.56
N VAL A 169 -1.29 14.13 -6.63
CA VAL A 169 -1.93 13.22 -5.66
C VAL A 169 -2.92 12.28 -6.36
N ARG A 170 -3.71 12.78 -7.32
CA ARG A 170 -4.59 11.93 -8.13
C ARG A 170 -3.78 10.93 -8.95
N GLN A 171 -2.65 11.34 -9.53
CA GLN A 171 -1.74 10.42 -10.24
C GLN A 171 -1.10 9.38 -9.30
N GLN A 172 -0.77 9.75 -8.06
CA GLN A 172 -0.33 8.78 -7.05
C GLN A 172 -1.44 7.77 -6.76
N ILE A 173 -2.68 8.22 -6.52
CA ILE A 173 -3.77 7.32 -6.10
C ILE A 173 -4.29 6.47 -7.27
N GLN A 174 -4.48 7.08 -8.44
CA GLN A 174 -5.21 6.51 -9.58
C GLN A 174 -4.33 6.17 -10.80
N GLY A 175 -3.03 6.51 -10.77
CA GLY A 175 -2.18 6.41 -11.94
C GLY A 175 -1.94 4.98 -12.43
N ASN A 176 -1.60 4.87 -13.72
CA ASN A 176 -1.35 3.59 -14.40
C ASN A 176 -0.29 2.71 -13.74
N TRP A 177 0.60 3.30 -12.94
CA TRP A 177 1.60 2.56 -12.16
C TRP A 177 0.96 1.52 -11.21
N LYS A 178 -0.26 1.77 -10.72
CA LYS A 178 -1.00 0.80 -9.88
C LYS A 178 -1.34 -0.47 -10.66
N TRP A 179 -1.69 -0.34 -11.93
CA TRP A 179 -1.97 -1.48 -12.81
C TRP A 179 -0.71 -2.26 -13.14
N TRP A 180 0.41 -1.58 -13.39
CA TRP A 180 1.70 -2.25 -13.58
C TRP A 180 2.16 -2.99 -12.32
N ARG A 181 2.02 -2.36 -11.14
CA ARG A 181 2.29 -3.00 -9.84
C ARG A 181 1.38 -4.21 -9.63
N LEU A 182 0.09 -4.10 -9.97
CA LEU A 182 -0.85 -5.23 -9.89
C LEU A 182 -0.41 -6.38 -10.80
N GLY A 183 -0.07 -6.09 -12.06
CA GLY A 183 0.38 -7.11 -13.01
C GLY A 183 1.63 -7.83 -12.51
N ALA A 184 2.62 -7.08 -12.03
CA ALA A 184 3.84 -7.64 -11.45
C ALA A 184 3.55 -8.49 -10.19
N GLY A 185 2.73 -7.97 -9.27
CA GLY A 185 2.32 -8.70 -8.06
C GLY A 185 1.55 -9.98 -8.38
N ALA A 186 0.60 -9.93 -9.33
CA ALA A 186 -0.19 -11.07 -9.74
C ALA A 186 0.68 -12.17 -10.36
N MET A 187 1.65 -11.79 -11.19
CA MET A 187 2.62 -12.75 -11.75
C MET A 187 3.42 -13.45 -10.65
N ILE A 188 3.91 -12.72 -9.65
CA ILE A 188 4.65 -13.31 -8.53
C ILE A 188 3.74 -14.23 -7.69
N VAL A 189 2.51 -13.80 -7.41
CA VAL A 189 1.51 -14.61 -6.69
C VAL A 189 1.20 -15.90 -7.45
N VAL A 190 1.06 -15.86 -8.77
CA VAL A 190 0.87 -17.07 -9.60
C VAL A 190 2.08 -18.01 -9.50
N ILE A 191 3.30 -17.50 -9.43
CA ILE A 191 4.50 -18.33 -9.23
C ILE A 191 4.51 -18.96 -7.82
N ILE A 192 4.14 -18.19 -6.80
CA ILE A 192 4.00 -18.68 -5.41
C ILE A 192 2.93 -19.79 -5.37
N ASP A 193 1.77 -19.56 -5.96
CA ASP A 193 0.67 -20.53 -6.05
C ASP A 193 1.12 -21.78 -6.84
N ALA A 194 1.79 -21.62 -7.98
CA ALA A 194 2.33 -22.76 -8.73
C ALA A 194 3.28 -23.59 -7.86
N PHE A 195 4.15 -22.95 -7.08
CA PHE A 195 5.03 -23.65 -6.12
C PHE A 195 4.22 -24.36 -5.02
N ALA A 196 3.15 -23.76 -4.54
CA ALA A 196 2.31 -24.28 -3.46
C ALA A 196 1.34 -25.39 -3.89
N PHE A 197 0.89 -25.41 -5.15
CA PHE A 197 -0.14 -26.34 -5.62
C PHE A 197 0.34 -27.34 -6.68
N VAL A 198 1.49 -27.12 -7.34
CA VAL A 198 2.00 -28.01 -8.41
C VAL A 198 3.27 -28.73 -7.91
N PRO A 199 3.17 -29.99 -7.45
CA PRO A 199 4.31 -30.73 -6.90
C PRO A 199 5.50 -30.83 -7.87
N ALA A 200 5.22 -31.04 -9.16
CA ALA A 200 6.27 -31.14 -10.18
C ALA A 200 7.09 -29.84 -10.30
N PHE A 201 6.43 -28.67 -10.27
CA PHE A 201 7.11 -27.37 -10.31
C PHE A 201 7.92 -27.14 -9.03
N ARG A 202 7.36 -27.46 -7.86
CA ARG A 202 8.06 -27.40 -6.58
C ARG A 202 9.34 -28.23 -6.60
N SER A 203 9.24 -29.52 -6.94
CA SER A 203 10.38 -30.43 -6.97
C SER A 203 11.45 -29.96 -7.96
N LEU A 204 11.05 -29.44 -9.13
CA LEU A 204 11.98 -28.88 -10.11
C LEU A 204 12.78 -27.71 -9.54
N VAL A 205 12.10 -26.71 -8.97
CA VAL A 205 12.76 -25.51 -8.44
C VAL A 205 13.64 -25.84 -7.23
N THR A 206 13.16 -26.69 -6.33
CA THR A 206 13.93 -27.13 -5.16
C THR A 206 15.18 -27.90 -5.57
N ALA A 207 15.10 -28.78 -6.58
CA ALA A 207 16.26 -29.51 -7.10
C ALA A 207 17.33 -28.56 -7.66
N GLN A 208 16.93 -27.47 -8.33
CA GLN A 208 17.87 -26.46 -8.82
C GLN A 208 18.60 -25.76 -7.66
N VAL A 209 17.90 -25.39 -6.60
CA VAL A 209 18.52 -24.77 -5.41
C VAL A 209 19.49 -25.72 -4.70
N VAL A 210 19.11 -27.00 -4.56
CA VAL A 210 20.00 -28.02 -3.98
C VAL A 210 21.24 -28.22 -4.86
N ALA A 211 21.09 -28.21 -6.18
CA ALA A 211 22.21 -28.36 -7.13
C ALA A 211 23.24 -27.22 -7.02
N GLN A 212 22.83 -26.02 -6.60
CA GLN A 212 23.73 -24.88 -6.35
C GLN A 212 24.60 -25.05 -5.09
N LYS A 213 24.47 -26.15 -4.34
CA LYS A 213 25.27 -26.48 -3.15
C LYS A 213 25.31 -25.36 -2.10
N ILE A 214 24.16 -24.73 -1.85
CA ILE A 214 23.99 -23.61 -0.89
C ILE A 214 24.20 -24.05 0.58
N GLY A 215 24.52 -25.33 0.83
CA GLY A 215 24.80 -25.84 2.18
C GLY A 215 23.55 -26.01 3.05
N LEU A 216 22.36 -25.98 2.44
CA LEU A 216 21.09 -26.16 3.15
C LEU A 216 20.87 -27.65 3.53
N PRO A 217 20.42 -27.94 4.77
CA PRO A 217 19.95 -29.26 5.17
C PRO A 217 18.89 -29.85 4.24
N PRO A 218 18.88 -31.19 4.05
CA PRO A 218 17.83 -31.87 3.30
C PRO A 218 16.45 -31.59 3.90
N GLY A 219 15.54 -30.98 3.12
CA GLY A 219 14.19 -30.62 3.54
C GLY A 219 13.95 -29.12 3.77
N GLU A 220 15.00 -28.33 4.00
CA GLU A 220 14.85 -26.87 4.21
C GLU A 220 14.83 -26.06 2.91
N ALA A 221 15.30 -26.66 1.81
CA ALA A 221 15.36 -26.00 0.51
C ALA A 221 13.97 -25.55 0.02
N GLU A 222 12.91 -26.31 0.30
CA GLU A 222 11.54 -25.92 -0.06
C GLU A 222 11.11 -24.65 0.69
N THR A 223 11.26 -24.64 2.01
CA THR A 223 10.94 -23.50 2.86
C THR A 223 11.78 -22.28 2.49
N PHE A 224 13.06 -22.48 2.16
CA PHE A 224 13.94 -21.40 1.70
C PHE A 224 13.44 -20.77 0.41
N VAL A 225 13.18 -21.59 -0.63
CA VAL A 225 12.66 -21.11 -1.93
C VAL A 225 11.37 -20.33 -1.71
N TYR A 226 10.44 -20.89 -0.93
CA TYR A 226 9.17 -20.25 -0.66
C TYR A 226 9.34 -18.89 0.06
N SER A 227 10.22 -18.83 1.06
CA SER A 227 10.53 -17.61 1.80
C SER A 227 11.13 -16.53 0.90
N VAL A 228 12.00 -16.91 -0.04
CA VAL A 228 12.58 -16.00 -1.04
C VAL A 228 11.52 -15.50 -2.01
N LEU A 229 10.56 -16.34 -2.43
CA LEU A 229 9.45 -15.92 -3.29
C LEU A 229 8.55 -14.90 -2.57
N VAL A 230 8.20 -15.15 -1.30
CA VAL A 230 7.42 -14.21 -0.48
C VAL A 230 8.19 -12.90 -0.24
N LEU A 231 9.48 -12.97 0.08
CA LEU A 231 10.32 -11.76 0.21
C LEU A 231 10.33 -10.97 -1.10
N SER A 232 10.50 -11.66 -2.24
CA SER A 232 10.52 -11.04 -3.55
C SER A 232 9.20 -10.33 -3.86
N PHE A 233 8.06 -10.94 -3.51
CA PHE A 233 6.75 -10.29 -3.58
C PHE A 233 6.73 -9.00 -2.75
N VAL A 234 7.12 -9.05 -1.47
CA VAL A 234 7.14 -7.88 -0.57
C VAL A 234 8.04 -6.78 -1.12
N VAL A 235 9.26 -7.10 -1.53
CA VAL A 235 10.23 -6.13 -2.04
C VAL A 235 9.69 -5.44 -3.30
N VAL A 236 9.22 -6.20 -4.29
CA VAL A 236 8.68 -5.63 -5.53
C VAL A 236 7.47 -4.73 -5.23
N MET A 237 6.55 -5.21 -4.39
CA MET A 237 5.31 -4.49 -4.10
C MET A 237 5.54 -3.22 -3.28
N GLU A 238 6.44 -3.25 -2.31
CA GLU A 238 6.69 -2.12 -1.42
C GLU A 238 7.68 -1.12 -2.00
N VAL A 239 8.79 -1.55 -2.61
CA VAL A 239 9.75 -0.63 -3.24
C VAL A 239 9.08 0.21 -4.32
N TRP A 240 8.25 -0.40 -5.17
CA TRP A 240 7.52 0.35 -6.19
C TRP A 240 6.58 1.38 -5.57
N HIS A 241 5.83 0.99 -4.53
CA HIS A 241 4.89 1.89 -3.85
C HIS A 241 5.63 3.07 -3.20
N TYR A 242 6.72 2.81 -2.49
CA TYR A 242 7.53 3.83 -1.83
C TYR A 242 8.24 4.74 -2.82
N TRP A 243 8.70 4.23 -3.95
CA TRP A 243 9.27 5.05 -5.01
C TRP A 243 8.28 6.10 -5.51
N ILE A 244 7.03 5.71 -5.78
CA ILE A 244 6.00 6.65 -6.21
C ILE A 244 5.66 7.66 -5.10
N ARG A 245 5.54 7.21 -3.84
CA ARG A 245 5.31 8.11 -2.70
C ARG A 245 6.43 9.14 -2.53
N LEU A 246 7.68 8.71 -2.64
CA LEU A 246 8.86 9.58 -2.54
C LEU A 246 8.85 10.61 -3.66
N LYS A 247 8.62 10.17 -4.91
CA LYS A 247 8.52 11.06 -6.07
C LYS A 247 7.41 12.10 -5.89
N THR A 248 6.22 11.69 -5.47
CA THR A 248 5.11 12.64 -5.25
C THR A 248 5.45 13.62 -4.14
N TRP A 249 6.02 13.17 -3.02
CA TRP A 249 6.40 14.06 -1.93
C TRP A 249 7.41 15.13 -2.34
N ILE A 250 8.52 14.75 -2.99
CA ILE A 250 9.51 15.70 -3.49
C ILE A 250 8.87 16.71 -4.45
N SER A 251 7.94 16.24 -5.28
CA SER A 251 7.22 17.11 -6.23
C SER A 251 6.29 18.09 -5.51
N LEU A 252 5.64 17.68 -4.43
CA LEU A 252 4.78 18.55 -3.63
C LEU A 252 5.60 19.62 -2.90
N ASP A 253 6.71 19.24 -2.28
CA ASP A 253 7.61 20.17 -1.58
C ASP A 253 8.17 21.22 -2.55
N CYS A 254 8.60 20.80 -3.76
CA CYS A 254 9.05 21.72 -4.79
C CYS A 254 7.94 22.70 -5.24
N LEU A 255 6.69 22.24 -5.35
CA LEU A 255 5.56 23.13 -5.68
C LEU A 255 5.23 24.10 -4.55
N ASP A 256 5.46 23.72 -3.29
CA ASP A 256 5.33 24.60 -2.15
C ASP A 256 6.36 25.73 -2.20
N GLU A 257 7.64 25.40 -2.36
CA GLU A 257 8.72 26.38 -2.49
C GLU A 257 8.52 27.33 -3.67
N LEU A 258 8.10 26.80 -4.83
CA LEU A 258 7.79 27.62 -5.99
C LEU A 258 6.55 28.50 -5.77
N GLY A 259 5.57 28.02 -5.02
CA GLY A 259 4.35 28.77 -4.69
C GLY A 259 4.61 29.99 -3.80
N GLU A 260 5.66 29.96 -2.98
CA GLU A 260 6.09 31.10 -2.15
C GLU A 260 6.79 32.19 -2.98
N SER A 261 7.50 31.79 -4.04
CA SER A 261 8.35 32.69 -4.83
C SER A 261 7.73 33.18 -6.14
N TYR A 262 6.78 32.42 -6.71
CA TYR A 262 6.26 32.66 -8.05
C TYR A 262 4.73 32.66 -8.11
N ILE A 263 4.18 33.38 -9.09
CA ILE A 263 2.76 33.30 -9.45
C ILE A 263 2.63 32.47 -10.71
N LEU A 264 2.09 31.26 -10.60
CA LEU A 264 1.84 30.41 -11.75
C LEU A 264 0.67 30.99 -12.57
N ARG A 265 0.91 31.29 -13.84
CA ARG A 265 -0.13 31.78 -14.78
C ARG A 265 -0.30 30.79 -15.91
N ARG A 266 -1.53 30.64 -16.38
CA ARG A 266 -1.85 29.86 -17.57
C ARG A 266 -1.22 30.50 -18.80
N LYS A 267 -0.60 29.68 -19.66
CA LYS A 267 -0.16 30.12 -20.98
C LYS A 267 -1.40 30.46 -21.84
N PRO A 268 -1.49 31.68 -22.41
CA PRO A 268 -2.61 32.04 -23.28
C PRO A 268 -2.74 31.06 -24.45
N GLY A 269 -3.97 30.62 -24.75
CA GLY A 269 -4.26 29.74 -25.90
C GLY A 269 -4.15 28.23 -25.65
N THR A 270 -3.63 27.77 -24.51
CA THR A 270 -3.62 26.33 -24.20
C THR A 270 -4.99 25.89 -23.68
N ALA A 271 -5.70 25.02 -24.39
CA ALA A 271 -6.97 24.43 -23.92
C ALA A 271 -6.77 23.70 -22.57
N LEU A 272 -7.80 23.66 -21.73
CA LEU A 272 -7.77 22.82 -20.53
C LEU A 272 -7.71 21.38 -21.02
N HIS A 273 -6.60 20.68 -20.76
CA HIS A 273 -6.66 19.23 -20.78
C HIS A 273 -7.62 18.84 -19.64
N GLU A 274 -8.80 18.34 -19.99
CA GLU A 274 -9.68 17.68 -19.03
C GLU A 274 -8.88 16.51 -18.43
N VAL A 275 -8.67 16.55 -17.12
CA VAL A 275 -7.94 15.54 -16.34
C VAL A 275 -8.92 14.57 -15.71
#